data_AF-A0A4R1WN33-F1
#
_entry.id   AF-A0A4R1WN33-F1
#
_cell.length_a   1.000
_cell.length_b   1.000
_cell.length_c   1.000
_cell.angle_alpha   90.00
_cell.angle_beta   90.00
_cell.angle_gamma   90.00
#
_symmetry.space_group_name_H-M   'P 1'
#
loop_
_entity.id
_entity.type
_entity.pdbx_description
1 polymer ?
#
loop_
_entity_poly.entity_id
_entity_poly.type
_entity_poly.pdbx_seq_one_letter_code
_entity_poly.pdbx_strand_id
1 'polypeptide(L)'
;MEGGVNMQDLIREGLKVPRDERAKRRLEELVARGEFEAIDPAAALSSRPRYLVTFVKSVTAFRIRSATVVTVTNQAPRPNLVSVSYFLGFTDNTSPVGVTSFVIPPDFTVDFATRNLPDALTATNVVPNPELTFDEGRAIVGSRLQEIAVSSRIYYTVGDGEEELLAITDSKVVRFGQANKGD
;
A
#
# COMPACT_ATOMS: atom_id res chain seq x y z
N MET A 1 24.65 -2.92 -14.82
CA MET A 1 23.58 -3.86 -15.19
C MET A 1 22.28 -3.10 -15.07
N GLU A 2 21.68 -2.75 -16.20
CA GLU A 2 20.43 -1.98 -16.27
C GLU A 2 19.27 -2.87 -15.81
N GLY A 3 18.87 -2.72 -14.55
CA GLY A 3 17.66 -3.31 -13.99
C GLY A 3 16.46 -2.43 -14.28
N GLY A 4 16.03 -2.37 -15.54
CA GLY A 4 14.75 -1.76 -15.88
C GLY A 4 13.61 -2.68 -15.44
N VAL A 5 12.65 -2.16 -14.68
CA VAL A 5 11.46 -2.92 -14.27
C VAL A 5 10.60 -3.19 -15.50
N ASN A 6 10.39 -4.46 -15.89
CA ASN A 6 9.52 -4.81 -17.03
C ASN A 6 8.06 -4.95 -16.58
N MET A 7 7.10 -4.65 -17.46
CA MET A 7 5.67 -4.92 -17.23
C MET A 7 5.39 -6.38 -16.85
N GLN A 8 6.14 -7.32 -17.44
CA GLN A 8 6.02 -8.73 -17.08
C GLN A 8 6.47 -9.01 -15.64
N ASP A 9 7.46 -8.27 -15.14
CA ASP A 9 7.93 -8.39 -13.76
C ASP A 9 6.93 -7.79 -12.77
N LEU A 10 6.32 -6.64 -13.11
CA LEU A 10 5.22 -6.08 -12.33
C LEU A 10 4.06 -7.08 -12.18
N ILE A 11 3.65 -7.70 -13.29
CA ILE A 11 2.59 -8.72 -13.28
C ILE A 11 3.01 -9.96 -12.47
N ARG A 12 4.28 -10.38 -12.58
CA ARG A 12 4.84 -11.55 -11.89
C ARG A 12 4.98 -11.32 -10.38
N GLU A 13 5.23 -10.08 -9.95
CA GLU A 13 5.26 -9.67 -8.54
C GLU A 13 3.86 -9.52 -7.93
N GLY A 14 2.80 -9.85 -8.68
CA GLY A 14 1.41 -9.80 -8.19
C GLY A 14 0.78 -8.42 -8.27
N LEU A 15 1.43 -7.45 -8.92
CA LEU A 15 0.88 -6.10 -9.07
C LEU A 15 -0.23 -6.08 -10.11
N LYS A 16 -1.41 -5.63 -9.72
CA LYS A 16 -2.55 -5.44 -10.62
C LYS A 16 -2.29 -4.25 -11.55
N VAL A 17 -2.25 -4.51 -12.86
CA VAL A 17 -2.02 -3.51 -13.93
C VAL A 17 -3.36 -2.92 -14.39
N PRO A 18 -3.42 -1.63 -14.80
CA PRO A 18 -4.66 -1.04 -15.33
C PRO A 18 -5.25 -1.82 -16.50
N ARG A 19 -6.58 -1.95 -16.51
CA ARG A 19 -7.34 -2.58 -17.62
C ARG A 19 -7.70 -1.60 -18.74
N ASP A 20 -7.70 -0.30 -18.46
CA ASP A 20 -7.94 0.73 -19.48
C ASP A 20 -6.73 0.87 -20.40
N GLU A 21 -6.95 0.84 -21.71
CA GLU A 21 -5.89 0.87 -22.72
C GLU A 21 -5.05 2.16 -22.69
N ARG A 22 -5.64 3.31 -22.35
CA ARG A 22 -4.89 4.57 -22.27
C ARG A 22 -4.00 4.59 -21.03
N ALA A 23 -4.55 4.18 -19.89
CA ALA A 23 -3.79 4.06 -18.65
C ALA A 23 -2.66 3.03 -18.79
N LYS A 24 -2.94 1.91 -19.44
CA LYS A 24 -1.94 0.88 -19.72
C LYS A 24 -0.81 1.40 -20.60
N ARG A 25 -1.11 2.08 -21.71
CA ARG A 25 -0.08 2.71 -22.57
C ARG A 25 0.76 3.74 -21.80
N ARG A 26 0.13 4.58 -20.98
CA ARG A 26 0.85 5.55 -20.15
C ARG A 26 1.81 4.85 -19.18
N LEU A 27 1.38 3.75 -18.57
CA LEU A 27 2.23 2.94 -17.72
C LEU A 27 3.38 2.29 -18.50
N GLU A 28 3.11 1.72 -19.68
CA GLU A 28 4.12 1.15 -20.58
C GLU A 28 5.15 2.19 -21.01
N GLU A 29 4.73 3.41 -21.34
CA GLU A 29 5.63 4.52 -21.68
C GLU A 29 6.53 4.92 -20.51
N LEU A 30 5.99 4.97 -19.30
CA LEU A 30 6.77 5.29 -18.08
C LEU A 30 7.79 4.20 -17.76
N VAL A 31 7.41 2.94 -17.93
CA VAL A 31 8.30 1.78 -17.83
C VAL A 31 9.41 1.87 -18.88
N ALA A 32 9.06 2.11 -20.15
CA ALA A 32 10.03 2.22 -21.24
C ALA A 32 11.01 3.38 -21.07
N ARG A 33 10.60 4.47 -20.40
CA ARG A 33 11.47 5.61 -20.07
C ARG A 33 12.40 5.35 -18.88
N GLY A 34 12.26 4.21 -18.21
CA GLY A 34 13.05 3.89 -17.01
C GLY A 34 12.69 4.77 -15.81
N GLU A 35 11.50 5.37 -15.78
CA GLU A 35 11.06 6.20 -14.66
C GLU A 35 10.61 5.37 -13.44
N PHE A 36 10.54 4.05 -13.60
CA PHE A 36 10.46 3.08 -12.52
C PHE A 36 11.88 2.68 -12.10
N GLU A 37 12.47 3.44 -11.19
CA GLU A 37 13.69 2.99 -10.51
C GLU A 37 13.41 1.68 -9.76
N ALA A 38 14.30 0.69 -9.88
CA ALA A 38 14.30 -0.46 -8.99
C ALA A 38 14.29 0.04 -7.54
N ILE A 39 13.30 -0.37 -6.75
CA ILE A 39 13.14 0.10 -5.38
C ILE A 39 14.27 -0.51 -4.55
N ASP A 40 15.32 0.26 -4.31
CA ASP A 40 16.29 -0.07 -3.28
C ASP A 40 15.55 -0.13 -1.93
N PRO A 41 15.66 -1.21 -1.15
CA PRO A 41 15.13 -1.24 0.22
C PRO A 41 15.56 -0.03 1.06
N ALA A 42 16.75 0.52 0.82
CA ALA A 42 17.20 1.77 1.43
C ALA A 42 16.48 3.01 0.89
N ALA A 43 15.97 2.99 -0.35
CA ALA A 43 15.14 4.05 -0.90
C ALA A 43 13.74 4.10 -0.27
N ALA A 44 13.20 3.00 0.27
CA ALA A 44 11.99 3.04 1.10
C ALA A 44 12.18 3.98 2.32
N LEU A 45 13.39 4.01 2.89
CA LEU A 45 13.78 4.93 3.97
C LEU A 45 13.95 6.40 3.51
N SER A 46 14.04 6.66 2.19
CA SER A 46 14.13 8.03 1.64
C SER A 46 12.77 8.76 1.61
N SER A 47 11.68 8.01 1.76
CA SER A 47 10.34 8.57 1.81
C SER A 47 10.11 9.31 3.14
N ARG A 48 9.59 10.54 3.08
CA ARG A 48 9.30 11.30 4.31
C ARG A 48 7.93 10.87 4.83
N PRO A 49 7.77 10.53 6.12
CA PRO A 49 6.46 10.26 6.72
C PRO A 49 5.48 11.39 6.46
N ARG A 50 4.29 11.06 5.94
CA ARG A 50 3.22 12.03 5.61
C ARG A 50 1.97 11.79 6.41
N TYR A 51 1.54 10.54 6.47
CA TYR A 51 0.30 10.17 7.13
C TYR A 51 0.51 9.02 8.11
N LEU A 52 -0.21 9.07 9.22
CA LEU A 52 -0.38 7.95 10.14
C LEU A 52 -1.78 7.37 9.91
N VAL A 53 -1.83 6.08 9.69
CA VAL A 53 -3.06 5.29 9.56
C VAL A 53 -3.12 4.38 10.77
N THR A 54 -4.17 4.49 11.57
CA THR A 54 -4.46 3.48 12.60
C THR A 54 -5.15 2.32 11.92
N PHE A 55 -4.71 1.09 12.15
CA PHE A 55 -5.39 -0.06 11.59
C PHE A 55 -5.74 -1.08 12.67
N VAL A 56 -6.96 -1.60 12.58
CA VAL A 56 -7.46 -2.63 13.48
C VAL A 56 -7.30 -3.96 12.76
N LYS A 57 -6.53 -4.87 13.36
CA LYS A 57 -6.57 -6.32 13.11
C LYS A 57 -6.16 -6.77 11.71
N SER A 58 -5.06 -7.52 11.65
CA SER A 58 -4.70 -8.37 10.51
C SER A 58 -4.70 -9.83 10.98
N VAL A 59 -5.81 -10.32 11.52
CA VAL A 59 -5.82 -11.63 12.20
C VAL A 59 -6.31 -12.72 11.28
N THR A 60 -5.55 -13.80 11.21
CA THR A 60 -5.87 -14.99 10.41
C THR A 60 -6.35 -16.17 11.27
N ALA A 61 -6.11 -16.13 12.58
CA ALA A 61 -6.34 -17.24 13.52
C ALA A 61 -7.81 -17.42 13.97
N PHE A 62 -8.67 -16.43 13.77
CA PHE A 62 -10.08 -16.51 14.14
C PHE A 62 -10.96 -16.68 12.90
N ARG A 63 -12.20 -17.14 13.13
CA ARG A 63 -13.22 -17.28 12.08
C ARG A 63 -13.44 -15.99 11.29
N ILE A 64 -13.40 -14.84 11.98
CA ILE A 64 -13.42 -13.52 11.37
C ILE A 64 -11.99 -13.03 11.23
N ARG A 65 -11.59 -12.84 9.98
CA ARG A 65 -10.31 -12.28 9.58
C ARG A 65 -10.48 -10.84 9.17
N SER A 66 -9.38 -10.10 9.19
CA SER A 66 -9.40 -8.73 8.70
C SER A 66 -8.11 -8.39 7.97
N ALA A 67 -8.22 -7.44 7.04
CA ALA A 67 -7.11 -6.86 6.31
C ALA A 67 -7.32 -5.37 6.20
N THR A 68 -6.23 -4.63 6.36
CA THR A 68 -6.24 -3.21 6.12
C THR A 68 -5.65 -2.93 4.75
N VAL A 69 -6.36 -2.13 3.98
CA VAL A 69 -5.90 -1.59 2.70
C VAL A 69 -5.68 -0.11 2.88
N VAL A 70 -4.47 0.34 2.55
CA VAL A 70 -4.08 1.74 2.44
C VAL A 70 -4.01 2.07 0.95
N THR A 71 -4.96 2.87 0.51
CA THR A 71 -5.05 3.32 -0.88
C THR A 71 -4.33 4.65 -1.01
N VAL A 72 -3.32 4.71 -1.88
CA VAL A 72 -2.55 5.93 -2.13
C VAL A 72 -2.70 6.35 -3.58
N THR A 73 -3.08 7.61 -3.79
CA THR A 73 -3.14 8.22 -5.12
C THR A 73 -2.03 9.25 -5.25
N ASN A 74 -1.21 9.14 -6.30
CA ASN A 74 -0.21 10.14 -6.60
C ASN A 74 -0.84 11.32 -7.34
N GLN A 75 -0.81 12.49 -6.72
CA GLN A 75 -1.29 13.74 -7.31
C GLN A 75 -0.13 14.60 -7.86
N ALA A 76 1.11 14.13 -7.73
CA ALA A 76 2.25 14.80 -8.32
C ALA A 76 2.29 14.58 -9.85
N PRO A 77 2.81 15.54 -10.63
CA PRO A 77 2.90 15.42 -12.10
C PRO A 77 4.00 14.45 -12.57
N ARG A 78 4.70 13.77 -11.65
CA ARG A 78 5.78 12.82 -11.94
C ARG A 78 5.67 11.58 -11.03
N PRO A 79 6.32 10.46 -11.39
CA PRO A 79 6.33 9.26 -10.57
C PRO A 79 6.79 9.55 -9.14
N ASN A 80 6.12 8.95 -8.16
CA ASN A 80 6.36 9.20 -6.75
C ASN A 80 6.56 7.88 -6.01
N LEU A 81 7.74 7.71 -5.41
CA LEU A 81 8.00 6.57 -4.53
C LEU A 81 7.22 6.77 -3.23
N VAL A 82 6.28 5.86 -2.99
CA VAL A 82 5.47 5.76 -1.78
C VAL A 82 5.91 4.52 -1.02
N SER A 83 5.98 4.64 0.31
CA SER A 83 6.19 3.52 1.21
C SER A 83 5.06 3.45 2.24
N VAL A 84 4.75 2.23 2.67
CA VAL A 84 3.86 1.97 3.80
C VAL A 84 4.60 1.06 4.77
N SER A 85 4.94 1.63 5.93
CA SER A 85 5.61 0.92 7.02
C SER A 85 4.59 0.55 8.09
N TYR A 86 4.51 -0.73 8.42
CA TYR A 86 3.57 -1.28 9.39
C TYR A 86 4.26 -1.53 10.72
N PHE A 87 3.55 -1.24 11.81
CA PHE A 87 4.04 -1.35 13.19
C PHE A 87 2.99 -2.06 14.03
N LEU A 88 3.45 -2.94 14.93
CA LEU A 88 2.61 -3.52 15.97
C LEU A 88 2.16 -2.45 16.97
N GLY A 89 1.01 -2.66 17.62
CA GLY A 89 0.64 -1.90 18.81
C GLY A 89 1.79 -1.87 19.83
N PHE A 90 1.95 -0.74 20.51
CA PHE A 90 3.01 -0.52 21.52
C PHE A 90 4.47 -0.59 21.02
N THR A 91 4.70 -0.50 19.70
CA THR A 91 6.05 -0.36 19.11
C THR A 91 6.33 1.08 18.66
N ASP A 92 7.58 1.51 18.81
CA ASP A 92 8.03 2.82 18.37
C ASP A 92 8.23 2.90 16.84
N ASN A 93 8.54 4.09 16.32
CA ASN A 93 8.71 4.33 14.87
C ASN A 93 9.98 3.70 14.28
N THR A 94 10.85 3.11 15.09
CA THR A 94 12.16 2.61 14.64
C THR A 94 12.13 1.15 14.24
N SER A 95 11.08 0.42 14.61
CA SER A 95 10.98 -1.04 14.44
C SER A 95 9.72 -1.44 13.67
N PRO A 96 9.64 -1.17 12.36
CA PRO A 96 8.53 -1.66 11.54
C PRO A 96 8.60 -3.19 11.43
N VAL A 97 7.44 -3.83 11.47
CA VAL A 97 7.29 -5.28 11.29
C VAL A 97 7.10 -5.69 9.84
N GLY A 98 6.82 -4.71 8.97
CA GLY A 98 6.78 -4.88 7.53
C GLY A 98 6.87 -3.53 6.84
N VAL A 99 7.50 -3.48 5.67
CA VAL A 99 7.57 -2.28 4.84
C VAL A 99 7.26 -2.70 3.42
N THR A 100 6.37 -1.94 2.79
CA THR A 100 6.02 -2.08 1.38
C THR A 100 6.32 -0.77 0.68
N SER A 101 6.67 -0.81 -0.61
CA SER A 101 6.96 0.40 -1.37
C SER A 101 6.56 0.22 -2.83
N PHE A 102 6.17 1.31 -3.46
CA PHE A 102 5.83 1.32 -4.87
C PHE A 102 6.09 2.69 -5.50
N VAL A 103 6.54 2.70 -6.75
CA VAL A 103 6.62 3.93 -7.54
C VAL A 103 5.27 4.13 -8.23
N ILE A 104 4.49 5.10 -7.77
CA ILE A 104 3.15 5.36 -8.29
C ILE A 104 3.25 6.40 -9.42
N PRO A 105 2.81 6.09 -10.66
CA PRO A 105 2.68 7.07 -11.73
C PRO A 105 1.80 8.28 -11.39
N PRO A 106 1.94 9.41 -12.10
CA PRO A 106 1.02 10.53 -11.96
C PRO A 106 -0.43 10.11 -12.24
N ASP A 107 -1.35 10.54 -11.39
CA ASP A 107 -2.81 10.29 -11.48
C ASP A 107 -3.23 8.83 -11.24
N PHE A 108 -2.31 7.97 -10.77
CA PHE A 108 -2.60 6.57 -10.49
C PHE A 108 -2.82 6.33 -9.00
N THR A 109 -3.60 5.29 -8.73
CA THR A 109 -3.92 4.81 -7.39
C THR A 109 -3.37 3.41 -7.22
N VAL A 110 -2.77 3.15 -6.05
CA VAL A 110 -2.20 1.84 -5.68
C VAL A 110 -2.66 1.46 -4.29
N ASP A 111 -3.07 0.21 -4.13
CA ASP A 111 -3.54 -0.36 -2.88
C ASP A 111 -2.45 -1.18 -2.19
N PHE A 112 -2.06 -0.74 -1.01
CA PHE A 112 -1.12 -1.42 -0.11
C PHE A 112 -1.92 -2.16 0.96
N ALA A 113 -1.86 -3.49 0.98
CA ALA A 113 -2.64 -4.30 1.90
C ALA A 113 -1.75 -5.01 2.93
N THR A 114 -2.28 -5.22 4.14
CA THR A 114 -1.56 -5.96 5.19
C THR A 114 -1.38 -7.45 4.87
N ARG A 115 -2.23 -7.99 4.00
CA ARG A 115 -2.22 -9.34 3.45
C ARG A 115 -3.05 -9.37 2.15
N ASN A 116 -2.92 -10.41 1.34
CA ASN A 116 -3.70 -10.51 0.12
C ASN A 116 -5.20 -10.69 0.43
N LEU A 117 -6.06 -10.12 -0.41
CA LEU A 117 -7.51 -10.26 -0.37
C LEU A 117 -7.98 -10.73 -1.75
N PRO A 118 -9.09 -11.48 -1.83
CA PRO A 118 -9.65 -11.89 -3.13
C PRO A 118 -9.96 -10.69 -4.03
N ASP A 119 -9.65 -10.82 -5.32
CA ASP A 119 -9.87 -9.80 -6.35
C ASP A 119 -11.32 -9.34 -6.48
N ALA A 120 -12.27 -10.19 -6.06
CA ALA A 120 -13.69 -9.84 -6.02
C ALA A 120 -14.02 -8.78 -4.95
N LEU A 121 -13.17 -8.63 -3.92
CA LEU A 121 -13.36 -7.67 -2.82
C LEU A 121 -12.61 -6.37 -3.07
N THR A 122 -11.31 -6.45 -3.36
CA THR A 122 -10.47 -5.26 -3.56
C THR A 122 -9.23 -5.58 -4.38
N ALA A 123 -8.66 -4.55 -5.02
CA ALA A 123 -7.32 -4.64 -5.53
C ALA A 123 -6.32 -4.66 -4.35
N THR A 124 -5.30 -5.50 -4.46
CA THR A 124 -4.21 -5.66 -3.49
C THR A 124 -2.94 -5.65 -4.31
N ASN A 125 -2.44 -4.44 -4.60
CA ASN A 125 -1.29 -4.30 -5.48
C ASN A 125 -0.01 -4.71 -4.75
N VAL A 126 0.15 -4.29 -3.49
CA VAL A 126 1.37 -4.49 -2.73
C VAL A 126 1.04 -5.06 -1.36
N VAL A 127 1.69 -6.16 -1.00
CA VAL A 127 1.58 -6.79 0.33
C VAL A 127 2.98 -6.96 0.92
N PRO A 128 3.15 -6.84 2.24
CA PRO A 128 4.43 -7.15 2.88
C PRO A 128 4.71 -8.66 2.79
N ASN A 129 5.99 -9.01 2.76
CA ASN A 129 6.44 -10.40 2.80
C ASN A 129 7.34 -10.61 4.04
N PRO A 130 6.94 -11.41 5.03
CA PRO A 130 5.67 -12.15 5.10
C PRO A 130 4.45 -11.24 5.28
N GLU A 131 3.27 -11.74 4.92
CA GLU A 131 2.00 -11.07 5.21
C GLU A 131 1.82 -10.87 6.72
N LEU A 132 1.10 -9.82 7.11
CA LEU A 132 0.89 -9.49 8.50
C LEU A 132 -0.27 -10.30 9.08
N THR A 133 -0.04 -11.00 10.18
CA THR A 133 -1.02 -11.92 10.80
C THR A 133 -1.40 -11.56 12.25
N PHE A 134 -1.13 -10.33 12.69
CA PHE A 134 -1.28 -9.89 14.10
C PHE A 134 -2.47 -8.95 14.37
N ASP A 135 -2.78 -8.78 15.66
CA ASP A 135 -4.06 -8.25 16.16
C ASP A 135 -4.32 -6.74 15.99
N GLU A 136 -3.31 -5.87 16.02
CA GLU A 136 -3.50 -4.43 15.86
C GLU A 136 -2.19 -3.68 15.65
N GLY A 137 -2.30 -2.47 15.09
CA GLY A 137 -1.14 -1.65 14.84
C GLY A 137 -1.43 -0.31 14.19
N ARG A 138 -0.39 0.21 13.55
CA ARG A 138 -0.45 1.45 12.80
C ARG A 138 0.45 1.35 11.57
N ALA A 139 0.07 2.05 10.52
CA ALA A 139 0.89 2.21 9.34
C ALA A 139 1.32 3.67 9.20
N ILE A 140 2.56 3.88 8.79
CA ILE A 140 3.07 5.19 8.37
C ILE A 140 3.16 5.16 6.86
N VAL A 141 2.45 6.09 6.22
CA VAL A 141 2.56 6.32 4.77
C VAL A 141 3.59 7.40 4.54
N GLY A 142 4.67 7.02 3.86
CA GLY A 142 5.75 7.92 3.44
C GLY A 142 5.72 8.17 1.94
N SER A 143 6.22 9.32 1.51
CA SER A 143 6.43 9.60 0.09
C SER A 143 7.61 10.54 -0.18
N ARG A 144 8.21 10.42 -1.36
CA ARG A 144 9.23 11.37 -1.84
C ARG A 144 8.60 12.75 -2.13
N LEU A 145 7.43 12.79 -2.76
CA LEU A 145 6.68 14.02 -3.10
C LEU A 145 5.45 14.18 -2.20
N GLN A 146 5.07 15.42 -1.87
CA GLN A 146 4.06 15.71 -0.85
C GLN A 146 2.63 15.48 -1.36
N GLU A 147 2.46 15.56 -2.67
CA GLU A 147 1.19 15.54 -3.39
C GLU A 147 0.68 14.10 -3.51
N ILE A 148 0.17 13.57 -2.40
CA ILE A 148 -0.51 12.29 -2.35
C ILE A 148 -1.85 12.43 -1.63
N ALA A 149 -2.84 11.66 -2.08
CA ALA A 149 -4.05 11.40 -1.32
C ALA A 149 -3.98 10.00 -0.71
N VAL A 150 -4.43 9.87 0.54
CA VAL A 150 -4.41 8.61 1.29
C VAL A 150 -5.82 8.33 1.79
N SER A 151 -6.30 7.12 1.53
CA SER A 151 -7.50 6.54 2.15
C SER A 151 -7.12 5.22 2.79
N SER A 152 -7.85 4.78 3.82
CA SER A 152 -7.63 3.47 4.39
C SER A 152 -8.95 2.83 4.80
N ARG A 153 -9.07 1.54 4.47
CA ARG A 153 -10.24 0.70 4.73
C ARG A 153 -9.82 -0.58 5.41
N ILE A 154 -10.67 -1.08 6.29
CA ILE A 154 -10.54 -2.39 6.92
C ILE A 154 -11.65 -3.26 6.36
N TYR A 155 -11.24 -4.41 5.82
CA TYR A 155 -12.14 -5.45 5.33
C TYR A 155 -12.24 -6.53 6.39
N TYR A 156 -13.46 -6.91 6.76
CA TYR A 156 -13.74 -8.05 7.62
C TYR A 156 -14.28 -9.19 6.77
N THR A 157 -13.59 -10.34 6.80
CA THR A 157 -13.86 -11.49 5.94
C THR A 157 -13.95 -12.77 6.77
N VAL A 158 -14.63 -13.78 6.22
CA VAL A 158 -14.69 -15.14 6.78
C VAL A 158 -14.44 -16.17 5.69
N GLY A 159 -14.14 -17.40 6.11
CA GLY A 159 -13.78 -18.50 5.21
C GLY A 159 -12.27 -18.69 5.10
N ASP A 160 -11.85 -19.89 4.72
CA ASP A 160 -10.43 -20.25 4.68
C ASP A 160 -9.65 -19.46 3.62
N GLY A 161 -10.33 -19.05 2.55
CA GLY A 161 -9.84 -18.14 1.50
C GLY A 161 -10.48 -16.75 1.51
N GLU A 162 -11.13 -16.34 2.61
CA GLU A 162 -11.73 -15.00 2.76
C GLU A 162 -12.83 -14.69 1.74
N GLU A 163 -13.56 -15.75 1.42
CA GLU A 163 -14.54 -15.81 0.34
C GLU A 163 -15.79 -14.97 0.63
N GLU A 164 -16.06 -14.67 1.89
CA GLU A 164 -17.24 -13.94 2.32
C GLU A 164 -16.86 -12.64 3.03
N LEU A 165 -17.34 -11.51 2.49
CA LEU A 165 -17.21 -10.18 3.07
C LEU A 165 -18.31 -9.96 4.11
N LEU A 166 -17.93 -9.64 5.33
CA LEU A 166 -18.86 -9.29 6.40
C LEU A 166 -19.11 -7.79 6.50
N ALA A 167 -18.04 -6.99 6.45
CA ALA A 167 -18.11 -5.54 6.66
C ALA A 167 -16.88 -4.83 6.08
N ILE A 168 -17.05 -3.53 5.80
CA ILE A 168 -15.99 -2.60 5.46
C ILE A 168 -16.11 -1.39 6.40
N THR A 169 -15.00 -0.94 6.97
CA THR A 169 -14.95 0.28 7.78
C THR A 169 -13.80 1.17 7.32
N ASP A 170 -13.97 2.48 7.38
CA ASP A 170 -12.87 3.41 7.12
C ASP A 170 -11.96 3.53 8.36
N SER A 171 -10.66 3.48 8.12
CA SER A 171 -9.63 3.75 9.12
C SER A 171 -9.32 5.24 9.15
N LYS A 172 -9.08 5.76 10.34
CA LYS A 172 -8.68 7.16 10.49
C LYS A 172 -7.29 7.39 9.88
N VAL A 173 -7.18 8.45 9.09
CA VAL A 173 -5.94 8.94 8.49
C VAL A 173 -5.63 10.31 9.08
N VAL A 174 -4.44 10.50 9.64
CA VAL A 174 -4.01 11.80 10.18
C VAL A 174 -2.65 12.20 9.60
N ARG A 175 -2.36 13.50 9.56
CA ARG A 175 -1.03 13.99 9.17
C ARG A 175 -0.01 13.56 10.22
N PHE A 176 1.09 12.96 9.76
CA PHE A 176 2.14 12.45 10.63
C PHE A 176 2.84 13.60 11.37
N GLY A 177 3.07 13.43 12.68
CA GLY A 177 3.73 14.42 13.52
C GLY A 177 2.92 15.70 13.76
N GLN A 178 1.65 15.73 13.37
CA GLN A 178 0.75 16.86 13.61
C GLN A 178 -0.35 16.48 14.61
N ALA A 179 -0.85 17.47 15.34
CA ALA A 179 -2.03 17.28 16.16
C ALA A 179 -3.23 16.91 15.28
N ASN A 180 -4.05 15.98 15.74
CA ASN A 180 -5.34 15.68 15.12
C ASN A 180 -6.26 16.90 15.31
N LYS A 181 -6.58 17.59 14.20
CA LYS A 181 -7.45 18.78 14.21
C LYS A 181 -8.92 18.45 13.89
N GLY A 182 -9.28 17.17 13.85
CA GLY A 182 -10.55 16.73 13.27
C GLY A 182 -10.46 16.64 11.74
N ASP A 183 -11.40 15.90 11.16
CA ASP A 183 -11.68 15.93 9.73
C ASP A 183 -12.66 17.06 9.41
#